data_AF-A0A497SBG5-F1
#
_entry.id   AF-A0A497SBG5-F1
#
_cell.length_a   1.000
_cell.length_b   1.000
_cell.length_c   1.000
_cell.angle_alpha   90.00
_cell.angle_beta   90.00
_cell.angle_gamma   90.00
#
_symmetry.space_group_name_H-M   'P 1'
#
loop_
_entity.id
_entity.type
_entity.pdbx_description
1 polymer ?
#
loop_
_entity_poly.entity_id
_entity_poly.type
_entity_poly.pdbx_seq_one_letter_code
_entity_poly.pdbx_strand_id
1 'polypeptide(L)'
;MGITEIKDYAYPNARIRAMKSHLLDRKDFERACRIDSLSSFVGFLEDNGYVNLLDIKEMEYTQNLIEENLLMHLIDNYKKIYELSHKRARNFMYERIMRHEISAIKCIINSK
;
A
#
# COMPACT_ATOMS: atom_id res chain seq x y z
N MET A 1 26.79 -8.68 -10.96
CA MET A 1 25.40 -8.74 -11.46
C MET A 1 25.46 -8.50 -12.96
N GLY A 2 25.10 -9.49 -13.77
CA GLY A 2 25.17 -9.37 -15.24
C GLY A 2 24.14 -8.37 -15.77
N ILE A 3 24.38 -7.76 -16.94
CA ILE A 3 23.47 -6.79 -17.58
C ILE A 3 22.04 -7.36 -17.71
N THR A 4 21.92 -8.67 -17.95
CA THR A 4 20.64 -9.39 -18.03
C THR A 4 19.89 -9.43 -16.69
N GLU A 5 20.60 -9.55 -15.58
CA GLU A 5 20.00 -9.60 -14.23
C GLU A 5 19.45 -8.23 -13.83
N ILE A 6 20.11 -7.14 -14.22
CA ILE A 6 19.61 -5.78 -13.95
C ILE A 6 18.27 -5.53 -14.65
N LYS A 7 18.08 -6.07 -15.86
CA LYS A 7 16.82 -5.95 -16.61
C LYS A 7 15.65 -6.64 -15.89
N ASP A 8 15.89 -7.78 -15.24
CA ASP A 8 14.85 -8.54 -14.52
C ASP A 8 14.25 -7.74 -13.35
N TYR A 9 14.99 -6.79 -12.76
CA TYR A 9 14.52 -5.93 -11.66
C TYR A 9 14.17 -4.50 -12.10
N ALA A 10 14.46 -4.12 -13.36
CA ALA A 10 14.31 -2.74 -13.81
C ALA A 10 12.86 -2.26 -13.73
N TYR A 11 11.91 -3.08 -14.22
CA TYR A 11 10.48 -2.78 -14.19
C TYR A 11 9.94 -2.60 -12.75
N PRO A 12 10.06 -3.59 -11.83
CA PRO A 12 9.56 -3.41 -10.48
C PRO A 12 10.23 -2.24 -9.76
N ASN A 13 11.53 -2.02 -9.97
CA ASN A 13 12.23 -0.88 -9.37
C ASN A 13 11.72 0.47 -9.89
N ALA A 14 11.45 0.59 -11.20
CA ALA A 14 10.87 1.80 -11.77
C ALA A 14 9.46 2.04 -11.22
N ARG A 15 8.63 0.98 -11.14
CA ARG A 15 7.26 1.09 -10.63
C ARG A 15 7.23 1.46 -9.14
N ILE A 16 8.03 0.80 -8.31
CA ILE A 16 8.16 1.11 -6.88
C ILE A 16 8.64 2.56 -6.68
N ARG A 17 9.60 3.02 -7.48
CA ARG A 17 10.06 4.42 -7.40
C ARG A 17 8.98 5.41 -7.79
N ALA A 18 8.20 5.13 -8.83
CA ALA A 18 7.05 5.95 -9.19
C ALA A 18 6.00 5.95 -8.08
N MET A 19 5.73 4.82 -7.42
CA MET A 19 4.78 4.78 -6.30
C MET A 19 5.30 5.55 -5.09
N LYS A 20 6.62 5.48 -4.81
CA LYS A 20 7.25 6.24 -3.74
C LYS A 20 7.07 7.76 -3.90
N SER A 21 7.04 8.28 -5.13
CA SER A 21 6.86 9.72 -5.35
C SER A 21 5.46 10.24 -5.03
N HIS A 22 4.49 9.34 -4.80
CA HIS A 22 3.12 9.69 -4.42
C HIS A 22 2.89 9.54 -2.91
N LEU A 23 3.92 9.18 -2.13
CA LEU A 23 3.79 9.12 -0.68
C LEU A 23 3.69 10.53 -0.10
N LEU A 24 2.78 10.69 0.85
CA LEU A 24 2.64 11.91 1.64
C LEU A 24 3.98 12.30 2.26
N ASP A 25 4.33 13.58 2.13
CA ASP A 25 5.49 14.14 2.77
C ASP A 25 5.18 14.66 4.18
N ARG A 26 6.18 15.22 4.85
CA ARG A 26 6.02 15.75 6.21
C ARG A 26 4.95 16.85 6.30
N LYS A 27 4.88 17.75 5.32
CA LYS A 27 3.91 18.85 5.30
C LYS A 27 2.51 18.31 5.11
N ASP A 28 2.37 17.28 4.28
CA ASP A 28 1.09 16.60 4.09
C ASP A 28 0.58 15.98 5.40
N PHE A 29 1.45 15.32 6.17
CA PHE A 29 1.10 14.82 7.50
C PHE A 29 0.72 15.95 8.47
N GLU A 30 1.49 17.05 8.50
CA GLU A 30 1.20 18.20 9.35
C GLU A 30 -0.14 18.86 8.99
N ARG A 31 -0.54 18.83 7.71
CA ARG A 31 -1.86 19.26 7.24
C ARG A 31 -2.95 18.27 7.66
N ALA A 32 -2.73 16.97 7.48
CA ALA A 32 -3.68 15.92 7.86
C ALA A 32 -4.05 15.97 9.35
N CYS A 33 -3.09 16.24 10.24
CA CYS A 33 -3.35 16.37 11.68
C CYS A 33 -4.26 17.54 12.08
N ARG A 34 -4.49 18.51 11.19
CA ARG A 34 -5.34 19.68 11.43
C ARG A 34 -6.73 19.54 10.82
N ILE A 35 -7.05 18.38 10.27
CA ILE A 35 -8.35 18.13 9.64
C ILE A 35 -9.35 17.69 10.71
N ASP A 36 -10.47 18.40 10.80
CA ASP A 36 -11.43 18.24 11.90
C ASP A 36 -12.52 17.19 11.64
N SER A 37 -12.57 16.59 10.45
CA SER A 37 -13.57 15.56 10.13
C SER A 37 -13.02 14.46 9.22
N LEU A 38 -13.56 13.23 9.37
CA LEU A 38 -13.18 12.10 8.53
C LEU A 38 -13.52 12.32 7.05
N SER A 39 -14.66 12.96 6.74
CA SER A 39 -15.01 13.29 5.36
C SER A 39 -13.98 14.23 4.71
N SER A 40 -13.55 15.27 5.44
CA SER A 40 -12.48 16.16 4.96
C SER A 40 -11.13 15.45 4.86
N PHE A 41 -10.86 14.47 5.72
CA PHE A 41 -9.64 13.67 5.65
C PHE A 41 -9.64 12.75 4.43
N VAL A 42 -10.78 12.16 4.10
CA VAL A 42 -10.96 11.37 2.86
C VAL A 42 -10.73 12.24 1.63
N GLY A 43 -11.35 13.43 1.55
CA GLY A 43 -11.09 14.35 0.44
C GLY A 43 -9.62 14.74 0.32
N PHE A 44 -8.93 14.95 1.46
CA PHE A 44 -7.49 15.19 1.47
C PHE A 44 -6.68 14.00 0.91
N LEU A 45 -7.06 12.75 1.22
CA LEU A 45 -6.40 11.57 0.66
C LEU A 45 -6.59 11.50 -0.86
N GLU A 46 -7.81 11.73 -1.35
CA GLU A 46 -8.13 11.74 -2.78
C GLU A 46 -7.31 12.80 -3.55
N ASP A 47 -7.21 14.02 -3.01
CA ASP A 47 -6.39 15.10 -3.56
C ASP A 47 -4.90 14.72 -3.67
N ASN A 48 -4.42 13.82 -2.81
CA ASN A 48 -3.04 13.33 -2.79
C ASN A 48 -2.85 12.01 -3.55
N GLY A 49 -3.75 11.67 -4.46
CA GLY A 49 -3.59 10.54 -5.38
C GLY A 49 -4.05 9.19 -4.83
N TYR A 50 -4.74 9.19 -3.69
CA TYR A 50 -5.37 8.00 -3.12
C TYR A 50 -6.84 7.85 -3.58
N VAL A 51 -7.09 8.14 -4.86
CA VAL A 51 -8.42 8.14 -5.49
C VAL A 51 -8.96 6.71 -5.61
N ASN A 52 -10.27 6.54 -5.44
CA ASN A 52 -10.98 5.25 -5.48
C ASN A 52 -10.60 4.27 -4.35
N LEU A 53 -9.86 4.72 -3.33
CA LEU A 53 -9.70 3.93 -2.09
C LEU A 53 -11.05 3.67 -1.43
N LEU A 54 -11.94 4.64 -1.53
CA LEU A 54 -13.15 4.75 -0.73
C LEU A 54 -14.33 4.99 -1.65
N ASP A 55 -14.48 4.15 -2.69
CA ASP A 55 -15.60 4.12 -3.66
C ASP A 55 -16.96 3.75 -3.01
N ILE A 56 -17.10 4.11 -1.75
CA ILE A 56 -18.10 3.67 -0.82
C ILE A 56 -19.17 4.75 -0.85
N LYS A 57 -20.31 4.40 -1.44
CA LYS A 57 -21.59 5.10 -1.30
C LYS A 57 -22.16 4.93 0.13
N GLU A 58 -21.32 4.84 1.15
CA GLU A 58 -21.78 4.76 2.53
C GLU A 58 -22.15 6.16 3.03
N MET A 59 -23.20 6.21 3.85
CA MET A 59 -23.70 7.46 4.39
C MET A 59 -22.74 8.10 5.41
N GLU A 60 -21.75 7.37 5.93
CA GLU A 60 -20.83 7.90 6.95
C GLU A 60 -19.46 7.17 6.95
N TYR A 61 -18.37 7.95 6.99
CA TYR A 61 -17.02 7.39 7.10
C TYR A 61 -16.65 7.05 8.54
N THR A 62 -16.06 5.88 8.75
CA THR A 62 -15.47 5.49 10.06
C THR A 62 -13.96 5.31 9.95
N GLN A 63 -13.24 5.45 11.07
CA GLN A 63 -11.79 5.25 11.11
C GLN A 63 -11.40 3.85 10.63
N ASN A 64 -12.06 2.80 11.15
CA ASN A 64 -11.76 1.42 10.79
C ASN A 64 -11.92 1.17 9.29
N LEU A 65 -12.98 1.72 8.68
CA LEU A 65 -13.22 1.60 7.25
C LEU A 65 -12.10 2.24 6.43
N ILE A 66 -11.65 3.44 6.83
CA ILE A 66 -10.56 4.13 6.13
C ILE A 66 -9.25 3.35 6.25
N GLU A 67 -8.93 2.86 7.45
CA GLU A 67 -7.73 2.04 7.68
C GLU A 67 -7.75 0.74 6.86
N GLU A 68 -8.89 0.05 6.82
CA GLU A 68 -9.05 -1.19 6.05
C GLU A 68 -8.83 -0.95 4.56
N ASN A 69 -9.44 0.10 3.99
CA ASN A 69 -9.28 0.42 2.57
C ASN A 69 -7.85 0.84 2.22
N LEU A 70 -7.18 1.59 3.09
CA LEU A 70 -5.75 1.92 2.93
C LEU A 70 -4.88 0.65 2.89
N LEU A 71 -5.16 -0.32 3.78
CA LEU A 71 -4.47 -1.61 3.81
C LEU A 71 -4.76 -2.44 2.55
N MET A 72 -6.02 -2.51 2.13
CA MET A 72 -6.42 -3.24 0.92
C MET A 72 -5.76 -2.68 -0.33
N HIS A 73 -5.68 -1.36 -0.46
CA HIS A 73 -4.98 -0.74 -1.57
C HIS A 73 -3.47 -0.99 -1.55
N LEU A 74 -2.84 -1.01 -0.37
CA LEU A 74 -1.44 -1.42 -0.24
C LEU A 74 -1.24 -2.87 -0.73
N ILE A 75 -2.14 -3.78 -0.36
CA ILE A 75 -2.13 -5.18 -0.80
C ILE A 75 -2.29 -5.28 -2.32
N ASP A 76 -3.23 -4.54 -2.91
CA ASP A 76 -3.47 -4.56 -4.36
C ASP A 76 -2.29 -4.00 -5.15
N ASN A 77 -1.68 -2.93 -4.64
CA ASN A 77 -0.44 -2.38 -5.19
C ASN A 77 0.69 -3.39 -5.17
N TYR A 78 0.83 -4.12 -4.06
CA TYR A 78 1.80 -5.19 -3.94
C TYR A 78 1.52 -6.32 -4.94
N LYS A 79 0.27 -6.81 -5.03
CA LYS A 79 -0.14 -7.87 -5.96
C LYS A 79 0.19 -7.49 -7.40
N LYS A 80 -0.17 -6.27 -7.82
CA LYS A 80 0.14 -5.73 -9.15
C LYS A 80 1.64 -5.73 -9.44
N ILE A 81 2.45 -5.24 -8.51
CA ILE A 81 3.92 -5.26 -8.68
C ILE A 81 4.42 -6.71 -8.79
N TYR A 82 3.95 -7.60 -7.92
CA TYR A 82 4.36 -9.00 -7.92
C TYR A 82 4.01 -9.69 -9.24
N GLU A 83 2.76 -9.60 -9.71
CA GLU A 83 2.28 -10.23 -10.93
C GLU A 83 3.03 -9.76 -12.18
N LEU A 84 3.35 -8.46 -12.25
CA LEU A 84 4.06 -7.86 -13.38
C LEU A 84 5.58 -8.02 -13.28
N SER A 85 6.09 -8.57 -12.18
CA SER A 85 7.53 -8.77 -11.97
C SER A 85 8.06 -10.05 -12.59
N HIS A 86 9.32 -9.99 -13.04
CA HIS A 86 10.04 -11.18 -13.46
C HIS A 86 10.13 -12.22 -12.33
N LYS A 87 10.19 -13.52 -12.67
CA LYS A 87 10.17 -14.63 -11.70
C LYS A 87 11.23 -14.49 -10.60
N ARG A 88 12.42 -13.99 -10.94
CA ARG A 88 13.50 -13.76 -9.96
C ARG A 88 13.14 -12.70 -8.92
N ALA A 89 12.54 -11.59 -9.33
CA ALA A 89 12.08 -10.55 -8.42
C ALA A 89 10.91 -11.04 -7.55
N ARG A 90 10.02 -11.86 -8.12
CA ARG A 90 8.89 -12.47 -7.39
C ARG A 90 9.34 -13.32 -6.20
N ASN A 91 10.41 -14.11 -6.34
CA ASN A 91 10.90 -14.92 -5.22
C ASN A 91 11.25 -14.07 -3.99
N PHE A 92 12.00 -12.98 -4.17
CA PHE A 92 12.33 -12.08 -3.07
C PHE A 92 11.08 -11.41 -2.46
N MET A 93 10.16 -10.98 -3.31
CA MET A 93 8.90 -10.38 -2.89
C MET A 93 8.10 -11.39 -2.05
N TYR A 94 7.90 -12.61 -2.53
CA TYR A 94 7.18 -13.68 -1.82
C TYR A 94 7.71 -13.89 -0.40
N GLU A 95 9.02 -14.05 -0.23
CA GLU A 95 9.66 -14.20 1.09
C GLU A 95 9.38 -13.00 2.02
N ARG A 96 9.14 -11.81 1.46
CA ARG A 96 8.76 -10.64 2.25
C ARG A 96 7.31 -10.69 2.72
N ILE A 97 6.37 -11.21 1.94
CA ILE A 97 4.99 -11.46 2.41
C ILE A 97 4.98 -12.52 3.49
N MET A 98 5.75 -13.61 3.34
CA MET A 98 5.73 -14.73 4.29
C MET A 98 5.97 -14.30 5.74
N ARG A 99 6.74 -13.22 5.96
CA ARG A 99 6.90 -12.63 7.30
C ARG A 99 5.60 -12.14 7.91
N HIS A 100 4.73 -11.51 7.12
CA HIS A 100 3.42 -11.05 7.57
C HIS A 100 2.47 -12.23 7.81
N GLU A 101 2.52 -13.27 6.97
CA GLU A 101 1.74 -14.50 7.19
C GLU A 101 2.12 -15.19 8.50
N ILE A 102 3.42 -15.30 8.81
CA ILE A 102 3.88 -15.87 10.08
C ILE A 102 3.33 -15.07 11.27
N SER A 103 3.36 -13.73 11.20
CA SER A 103 2.78 -12.88 12.25
C SER A 103 1.27 -13.07 12.38
N ALA A 104 0.54 -13.19 11.27
CA ALA A 104 -0.89 -13.45 11.27
C ALA A 104 -1.22 -14.81 11.90
N ILE A 105 -0.50 -15.87 11.53
CA ILE A 105 -0.64 -17.21 12.11
C ILE A 105 -0.38 -17.17 13.62
N LYS A 106 0.71 -16.51 14.06
CA LYS A 106 1.00 -16.33 15.49
C LYS A 106 -0.12 -15.60 16.23
N CYS A 107 -0.68 -14.55 15.62
CA CYS A 107 -1.80 -13.81 16.19
C CYS A 107 -3.01 -14.74 16.43
N ILE A 108 -3.38 -15.54 15.42
CA ILE A 108 -4.50 -16.50 15.50
C ILE A 108 -4.24 -17.58 16.56
N ILE A 109 -3.01 -18.07 16.67
CA ILE A 109 -2.65 -19.08 17.67
C ILE A 109 -2.73 -18.51 19.08
N ASN A 110 -2.24 -17.28 19.27
CA ASN A 110 -2.19 -16.60 20.57
C ASN A 110 -3.51 -15.94 20.99
N SER A 111 -4.47 -15.80 20.07
CA SER A 111 -5.81 -15.27 20.37
C SER A 111 -6.75 -16.32 20.99
N LYS A 112 -6.22 -17.49 21.36
CA LYS A 112 -6.89 -18.50 22.19
C LYS A 112 -6.58 -18.27 23.66
#